data_AF-A0A830GAN8-F1
#
_entry.id   AF-A0A830GAN8-F1
#
_cell.length_a   1.000
_cell.length_b   1.000
_cell.length_c   1.000
_cell.angle_alpha   90.00
_cell.angle_beta   90.00
_cell.angle_gamma   90.00
#
_symmetry.space_group_name_H-M   'P 1'
#
loop_
_entity.id
_entity.type
_entity.pdbx_description
1 polymer ?
#
loop_
_entity_poly.entity_id
_entity_poly.type
_entity_poly.pdbx_seq_one_letter_code
_entity_poly.pdbx_strand_id
1 'polypeptide(L)'
;MSDGFGLDLRNAEDQIDEWDVEGGADDVVLGVLNGETPDAEWLAALEAGRVLVLAVDGDLNDLAAGFAGPAKDAGATLMHFRGFLVATPPGVSLDTTRL
;
A
#
# COMPACT_ATOMS: atom_id res chain seq x y z
N MET A 1 37.08 -1.93 -15.11
CA MET A 1 35.97 -2.86 -14.82
C MET A 1 35.08 -2.14 -13.84
N SER A 2 34.02 -1.50 -14.31
CA SER A 2 33.04 -0.84 -13.45
C SER A 2 31.76 -1.67 -13.56
N ASP A 3 31.36 -2.32 -12.46
CA ASP A 3 30.14 -3.13 -12.40
C ASP A 3 28.93 -2.22 -12.57
N GLY A 4 28.37 -2.25 -13.79
CA GLY A 4 27.05 -1.71 -14.07
C GLY A 4 26.01 -2.72 -13.58
N PHE A 5 25.52 -2.53 -12.36
CA PHE A 5 24.23 -3.09 -11.93
C PHE A 5 23.13 -2.44 -12.77
N GLY A 6 22.98 -2.92 -14.01
CA GLY A 6 21.78 -2.69 -14.82
C GLY A 6 20.68 -3.55 -14.24
N LEU A 7 19.95 -3.02 -13.26
CA LEU A 7 18.62 -3.52 -12.90
C LEU A 7 17.77 -3.44 -14.17
N ASP A 8 17.57 -4.60 -14.82
CA ASP A 8 16.76 -4.71 -16.03
C ASP A 8 15.29 -4.76 -15.63
N LEU A 9 14.75 -3.57 -15.36
CA LEU A 9 13.37 -3.34 -14.88
C LEU A 9 12.31 -3.86 -15.85
N ARG A 10 12.66 -4.11 -17.12
CA ARG A 10 11.73 -4.63 -18.13
C ARG A 10 11.32 -6.08 -17.89
N ASN A 11 12.14 -6.87 -17.19
CA ASN A 11 11.83 -8.26 -16.89
C ASN A 11 11.09 -8.44 -15.55
N ALA A 12 10.91 -7.35 -14.79
CA ALA A 12 10.15 -7.37 -13.54
C ALA A 12 8.64 -7.18 -13.78
N GLU A 13 8.24 -6.56 -14.89
CA GLU A 13 6.83 -6.31 -15.24
C GLU A 13 6.11 -7.60 -15.68
N ASP A 14 6.79 -8.51 -16.40
CA ASP A 14 6.21 -9.77 -16.92
C ASP A 14 5.98 -10.85 -15.84
N GLN A 15 6.44 -10.65 -14.59
CA GLN A 15 6.35 -11.65 -13.51
C GLN A 15 5.28 -11.33 -12.46
N ILE A 16 4.54 -10.24 -12.62
CA ILE A 16 3.50 -9.80 -11.68
C ILE A 16 2.17 -10.54 -11.93
N ASP A 17 1.92 -11.01 -13.15
CA ASP A 17 0.66 -11.66 -13.53
C ASP A 17 0.46 -13.09 -12.95
N GLU A 18 1.46 -13.67 -12.29
CA GLU A 18 1.44 -15.09 -11.87
C GLU A 18 1.56 -15.32 -10.35
N TRP A 19 1.30 -14.29 -9.52
CA TRP A 19 1.32 -14.41 -8.06
C TRP A 19 -0.08 -14.48 -7.44
N ASP A 20 -0.87 -15.45 -7.92
CA ASP A 20 -2.11 -15.87 -7.26
C ASP A 20 -1.74 -16.70 -6.01
N VAL A 21 -1.36 -16.01 -4.93
CA VAL A 21 -0.94 -16.65 -3.67
C VAL A 21 -2.18 -16.93 -2.83
N GLU A 22 -2.67 -18.18 -2.84
CA GLU A 22 -3.68 -18.66 -1.90
C GLU A 22 -3.30 -18.29 -0.44
N GLY A 23 -3.99 -17.29 0.13
CA GLY A 23 -3.89 -16.90 1.54
C GLY A 23 -2.87 -15.79 1.87
N GLY A 24 -2.33 -15.07 0.88
CA GLY A 24 -1.61 -13.80 1.06
C GLY A 24 -2.55 -12.60 0.91
N ALA A 25 -2.06 -11.37 1.14
CA ALA A 25 -2.82 -10.20 0.70
C ALA A 25 -2.96 -10.28 -0.83
N ASP A 26 -4.18 -10.43 -1.33
CA ASP A 26 -4.45 -10.80 -2.73
C ASP A 26 -3.92 -9.78 -3.76
N ASP A 27 -3.54 -8.56 -3.33
CA ASP A 27 -2.84 -7.58 -4.16
C ASP A 27 -2.20 -6.47 -3.30
N VAL A 28 -1.06 -5.92 -3.76
CA VAL A 28 -0.48 -4.68 -3.21
C VAL A 28 -0.80 -3.53 -4.17
N VAL A 29 -1.53 -2.52 -3.69
CA VAL A 29 -1.90 -1.33 -4.46
C VAL A 29 -0.90 -0.22 -4.18
N LEU A 30 -0.21 0.24 -5.23
CA LEU A 30 0.62 1.44 -5.20
C LEU A 30 -0.19 2.63 -5.70
N GLY A 31 -0.14 3.75 -4.99
CA GLY A 31 -0.89 4.95 -5.37
C GLY A 31 -0.26 6.23 -4.85
N VAL A 32 -0.86 7.36 -5.22
CA VAL A 32 -0.54 8.67 -4.64
C VAL A 32 -1.76 9.13 -3.86
N LEU A 33 -1.55 9.47 -2.59
CA LEU A 33 -2.56 10.10 -1.76
C LEU A 33 -2.46 11.62 -1.97
N ASN A 34 -3.27 12.14 -2.90
CA ASN A 34 -3.37 13.55 -3.26
C ASN A 34 -4.82 14.09 -3.21
N GLY A 35 -5.78 13.25 -2.84
CA GLY A 35 -7.21 13.60 -2.71
C GLY A 35 -8.03 13.44 -4.00
N GLU A 36 -7.42 13.02 -5.11
CA GLU A 36 -8.15 12.75 -6.35
C GLU A 36 -8.89 11.41 -6.31
N THR A 37 -8.31 10.38 -5.68
CA THR A 37 -8.98 9.11 -5.43
C THR A 37 -9.92 9.22 -4.23
N PRO A 38 -11.22 8.89 -4.40
CA PRO A 38 -12.17 8.91 -3.29
C PRO A 38 -11.80 7.95 -2.15
N ASP A 39 -12.05 8.38 -0.91
CA ASP A 39 -11.82 7.58 0.30
C ASP A 39 -12.48 6.20 0.27
N ALA A 40 -13.66 6.09 -0.36
CA ALA A 40 -14.40 4.85 -0.48
C ALA A 40 -13.65 3.79 -1.31
N GLU A 41 -12.82 4.20 -2.27
CA GLU A 41 -12.03 3.25 -3.07
C GLU A 41 -10.89 2.64 -2.25
N TRP A 42 -10.24 3.45 -1.39
CA TRP A 42 -9.21 2.96 -0.47
C TRP A 42 -9.79 1.98 0.55
N LEU A 43 -10.98 2.28 1.09
CA LEU A 43 -11.69 1.37 1.98
C LEU A 43 -12.06 0.06 1.30
N ALA A 44 -12.64 0.13 0.10
CA ALA A 44 -13.01 -1.07 -0.66
C ALA A 44 -11.79 -1.96 -0.96
N ALA A 45 -10.64 -1.37 -1.24
CA ALA A 45 -9.40 -2.11 -1.44
C ALA A 45 -8.93 -2.83 -0.16
N LEU A 46 -9.00 -2.16 1.00
CA LEU A 46 -8.68 -2.79 2.29
C LEU A 46 -9.67 -3.89 2.67
N GLU A 47 -10.97 -3.68 2.42
CA GLU A 47 -12.01 -4.69 2.64
C GLU A 47 -11.84 -5.92 1.74
N ALA A 48 -11.31 -5.72 0.52
CA ALA A 48 -10.93 -6.79 -0.40
C ALA A 48 -9.61 -7.48 -0.03
N GLY A 49 -9.01 -7.18 1.12
CA GLY A 49 -7.78 -7.84 1.57
C GLY A 49 -6.50 -7.32 0.91
N ARG A 50 -6.54 -6.15 0.26
CA ARG A 50 -5.38 -5.55 -0.41
C ARG A 50 -4.58 -4.66 0.51
N VAL A 51 -3.25 -4.66 0.35
CA VAL A 51 -2.35 -3.75 1.04
C VAL A 51 -2.18 -2.47 0.23
N LEU A 52 -2.31 -1.32 0.86
CA LEU A 52 -2.08 -0.03 0.22
C LEU A 52 -0.70 0.51 0.58
N VAL A 53 0.03 0.99 -0.42
CA VAL A 53 1.25 1.78 -0.25
C VAL A 53 1.10 3.07 -1.04
N LEU A 54 0.78 4.15 -0.33
CA LEU A 54 0.39 5.43 -0.94
C LEU A 54 1.47 6.47 -0.70
N ALA A 55 2.04 7.03 -1.77
CA ALA A 55 2.91 8.20 -1.66
C ALA A 55 2.06 9.42 -1.28
N VAL A 56 2.38 10.07 -0.17
CA VAL A 56 1.60 11.21 0.34
C VAL A 56 2.05 12.47 -0.37
N ASP A 57 1.13 13.13 -1.07
CA ASP A 57 1.33 14.44 -1.70
C ASP A 57 0.36 15.45 -1.08
N GLY A 58 0.77 16.05 0.03
CA GLY A 58 -0.02 17.01 0.81
C GLY A 58 -0.03 16.72 2.31
N ASP A 59 -1.07 17.19 3.01
CA ASP A 59 -1.26 16.92 4.43
C ASP A 59 -1.94 15.57 4.63
N LEU A 60 -1.22 14.64 5.26
CA LEU A 60 -1.72 13.29 5.51
C LEU A 60 -3.02 13.27 6.33
N ASN A 61 -3.15 14.13 7.33
CA ASN A 61 -4.32 14.09 8.21
C ASN A 61 -5.57 14.51 7.44
N ASP A 62 -5.46 15.55 6.62
CA ASP A 62 -6.57 16.00 5.77
C ASP A 62 -6.92 14.94 4.73
N LEU A 63 -5.91 14.38 4.05
CA LEU A 63 -6.09 13.43 2.97
C LEU A 63 -6.56 12.05 3.43
N ALA A 64 -6.21 11.64 4.65
CA ALA A 64 -6.62 10.34 5.19
C ALA A 64 -7.83 10.43 6.13
N ALA A 65 -8.30 11.62 6.50
CA ALA A 65 -9.37 11.80 7.48
C ALA A 65 -10.63 10.99 7.16
N GLY A 66 -11.00 10.89 5.89
CA GLY A 66 -12.25 10.24 5.48
C GLY A 66 -12.19 8.71 5.48
N PHE A 67 -11.01 8.09 5.38
CA PHE A 67 -10.89 6.63 5.42
C PHE A 67 -10.12 6.06 6.62
N ALA A 68 -9.24 6.82 7.26
CA ALA A 68 -8.37 6.29 8.32
C ALA A 68 -9.15 5.82 9.56
N GLY A 69 -10.23 6.52 9.92
CA GLY A 69 -11.13 6.09 11.00
C GLY A 69 -11.84 4.78 10.65
N PRO A 70 -12.65 4.75 9.57
CA PRO A 70 -13.35 3.54 9.13
C PRO A 70 -12.43 2.34 8.91
N ALA A 71 -11.24 2.55 8.33
CA ALA A 71 -10.25 1.50 8.13
C ALA A 71 -9.78 0.89 9.47
N LYS A 72 -9.48 1.73 10.46
CA LYS A 72 -9.11 1.24 11.81
C LYS A 72 -10.25 0.50 12.49
N ASP A 73 -11.48 0.99 12.34
CA ASP A 73 -12.67 0.33 12.90
C ASP A 73 -12.90 -1.05 12.26
N ALA A 74 -12.54 -1.21 10.99
CA ALA A 74 -12.54 -2.49 10.28
C ALA A 74 -11.35 -3.41 10.66
N GLY A 75 -10.41 -2.95 11.49
CA GLY A 75 -9.25 -3.71 11.94
C GLY A 75 -8.01 -3.58 11.06
N ALA A 76 -8.00 -2.61 10.13
CA ALA A 76 -6.81 -2.32 9.32
C ALA A 76 -5.73 -1.65 10.16
N THR A 77 -4.47 -1.85 9.78
CA THR A 77 -3.31 -1.15 10.37
C THR A 77 -2.84 -0.07 9.43
N LEU A 78 -2.72 1.16 9.91
CA LEU A 78 -2.20 2.30 9.13
C LEU A 78 -0.89 2.80 9.73
N MET A 79 0.11 2.97 8.90
CA MET A 79 1.44 3.46 9.25
C MET A 79 1.94 4.48 8.25
N HIS A 80 2.35 5.65 8.73
CA HIS A 80 3.08 6.61 7.92
C HIS A 80 4.59 6.39 8.06
N PHE A 81 5.29 6.28 6.94
CA PHE A 81 6.72 6.02 6.85
C PHE A 81 7.35 6.76 5.66
N ARG A 82 8.31 7.66 5.93
CA ARG A 82 9.12 8.37 4.91
C ARG A 82 8.31 9.00 3.76
N GLY A 83 7.14 9.58 4.06
CA GLY A 83 6.27 10.18 3.04
C GLY A 83 5.34 9.20 2.35
N PHE A 84 5.28 7.95 2.82
CA PHE A 84 4.32 6.95 2.38
C PHE A 84 3.34 6.60 3.50
N LEU A 85 2.08 6.44 3.17
CA LEU A 85 1.10 5.79 4.02
C LEU A 85 0.97 4.33 3.60
N VAL A 86 1.31 3.42 4.51
CA VAL A 86 1.08 1.99 4.36
C VAL A 86 -0.19 1.64 5.13
N ALA A 87 -1.17 1.03 4.47
CA ALA A 87 -2.37 0.51 5.10
C ALA A 87 -2.52 -0.98 4.82
N THR A 88 -2.61 -1.81 5.85
CA THR A 88 -2.78 -3.26 5.72
C THR A 88 -4.15 -3.70 6.23
N PRO A 89 -4.79 -4.65 5.56
CA PRO A 89 -6.07 -5.20 6.01
C PRO A 89 -5.90 -6.05 7.28
N PRO A 90 -7.00 -6.42 7.96
CA PRO A 90 -6.96 -7.31 9.10
C PRO A 90 -6.22 -8.63 8.78
N GLY A 91 -5.37 -9.08 9.68
CA GLY A 91 -4.60 -10.33 9.52
C GLY A 91 -3.23 -10.16 8.85
N VAL A 92 -2.92 -8.99 8.28
CA VAL A 92 -1.61 -8.68 7.71
C VAL A 92 -0.81 -7.80 8.67
N SER A 93 0.30 -8.33 9.21
CA SER A 93 1.17 -7.62 10.15
C SER A 93 2.30 -6.86 9.43
N LEU A 94 2.63 -5.68 9.95
CA LEU A 94 3.80 -4.90 9.52
C LEU A 94 4.94 -5.07 10.53
N ASP A 95 6.08 -5.59 10.08
CA ASP A 95 7.31 -5.60 10.89
C ASP A 95 8.05 -4.27 10.75
N THR A 96 8.11 -3.53 11.84
CA THR A 96 8.67 -2.18 11.92
C THR A 96 9.96 -2.12 12.73
N THR A 97 10.49 -3.29 13.13
CA THR A 97 11.66 -3.39 14.01
C THR A 97 12.96 -2.89 13.38
N ARG A 98 12.99 -2.70 12.06
CA ARG A 98 14.16 -2.29 11.26
C ARG A 98 14.07 -0.85 10.72
N LEU A 99 13.05 -0.10 11.11
CA LEU A 99 12.85 1.29 10.70
C LEU A 99 13.68 2.28 11.51
#